data_AF-A0AAE1J5K1-F1
#
_entry.id   AF-A0AAE1J5K1-F1
#
_cell.length_a   1.000
_cell.length_b   1.000
_cell.length_c   1.000
_cell.angle_alpha   90.00
_cell.angle_beta   90.00
_cell.angle_gamma   90.00
#
_symmetry.space_group_name_H-M   'P 1'
#
loop_
_entity.id
_entity.type
_entity.pdbx_description
1 polymer ?
#
loop_
_entity_poly.entity_id
_entity_poly.type
_entity_poly.pdbx_seq_one_letter_code
_entity_poly.pdbx_strand_id
1 'polypeptide(L)'
;MAAPPVDADYVKEIEKARRDLRALIYTKNCAPLMLRLAWHDAGTYDARTKTGGPNGSIRNEQELKHNANNGLKLAVELCEDVKVKHPKITYADLYQLAGIVAVEITGGPTIEFVPGRKDSSESPEEGRLPDAKQGAKHLRDVFYRMGLTEKDIVALSGGHTLGKAHRERSGFEGPWTRTYTKFDNSYFKELLREEPSDLLKLPTDEALVDDPEFRKYVELYAENEDAFFADYAASHKKLSELGFKPRFSVQILFIKIRMLFTKILS
;
A
#
# COMPACT_ATOMS: atom_id res chain seq x y z
N MET A 1 -7.20 5.92 -20.66
CA MET A 1 -6.03 6.41 -21.45
C MET A 1 -5.24 5.24 -22.05
N ALA A 2 -4.14 5.44 -22.79
CA ALA A 2 -3.23 4.34 -23.17
C ALA A 2 -2.21 4.09 -22.04
N ALA A 3 -1.59 2.91 -21.99
CA ALA A 3 -0.44 2.69 -21.11
C ALA A 3 0.75 3.55 -21.59
N PRO A 4 1.56 4.11 -20.68
CA PRO A 4 2.67 4.96 -21.07
C PRO A 4 3.78 4.14 -21.76
N PRO A 5 4.52 4.73 -22.72
CA PRO A 5 5.76 4.14 -23.17
C PRO A 5 6.78 4.22 -22.03
N VAL A 6 7.24 3.07 -21.53
CA VAL A 6 8.27 3.01 -20.49
C VAL A 6 9.65 2.93 -21.13
N ASP A 7 10.16 4.10 -21.50
CA ASP A 7 11.51 4.30 -22.03
C ASP A 7 12.48 4.79 -20.94
N ALA A 8 13.73 5.06 -21.31
CA ALA A 8 14.76 5.52 -20.37
C ALA A 8 14.41 6.87 -19.70
N ASP A 9 13.71 7.75 -20.42
CA ASP A 9 13.24 9.03 -19.90
C ASP A 9 12.15 8.83 -18.84
N TYR A 10 11.20 7.94 -19.10
CA TYR A 10 10.16 7.58 -18.14
C TYR A 10 10.77 7.03 -16.84
N VAL A 11 11.72 6.10 -16.96
CA VAL A 11 12.44 5.54 -15.80
C VAL A 11 13.19 6.62 -15.03
N LYS A 12 13.86 7.54 -15.74
CA LYS A 12 14.56 8.67 -15.09
C LYS A 12 13.59 9.60 -14.36
N GLU A 13 12.39 9.85 -14.91
CA GLU A 13 11.35 10.63 -14.24
C GLU A 13 10.78 9.91 -13.01
N ILE A 14 10.60 8.59 -13.04
CA ILE A 14 10.22 7.79 -11.86
C ILE A 14 11.24 7.95 -10.73
N GLU A 15 12.54 7.90 -11.03
CA GLU A 15 13.59 8.07 -10.01
C GLU A 15 13.65 9.49 -9.45
N LYS A 16 13.31 10.51 -10.26
CA LYS A 16 13.15 11.89 -9.74
C LYS A 16 11.91 11.99 -8.83
N ALA A 17 10.77 11.47 -9.28
CA ALA A 17 9.54 11.45 -8.50
C ALA A 17 9.70 10.69 -7.18
N ARG A 18 10.47 9.59 -7.16
CA ARG A 18 10.82 8.87 -5.91
C ARG A 18 11.52 9.77 -4.91
N ARG A 19 12.48 10.59 -5.36
CA ARG A 19 13.21 11.55 -4.49
C ARG A 19 12.29 12.65 -3.97
N ASP A 20 11.44 13.20 -4.83
CA ASP A 20 10.48 14.24 -4.46
C ASP A 20 9.41 13.71 -3.49
N LEU A 21 8.92 12.49 -3.70
CA LEU A 21 8.05 11.77 -2.76
C LEU A 21 8.74 11.55 -1.41
N ARG A 22 10.02 11.13 -1.40
CA ARG A 22 10.77 10.93 -0.16
C ARG A 22 10.85 12.23 0.65
N ALA A 23 11.17 13.34 -0.01
CA ALA A 23 11.21 14.65 0.62
C ALA A 23 9.82 15.08 1.13
N LEU A 24 8.78 14.96 0.31
CA LEU A 24 7.41 15.32 0.68
C LEU A 24 6.93 14.50 1.89
N ILE A 25 7.09 13.18 1.84
CA ILE A 25 6.61 12.26 2.87
C ILE A 25 7.31 12.53 4.19
N TYR A 26 8.62 12.77 4.16
CA TYR A 26 9.39 13.14 5.35
C TYR A 26 8.90 14.47 5.94
N THR A 27 8.85 15.53 5.13
CA THR A 27 8.53 16.88 5.60
C THR A 27 7.09 16.99 6.10
N LYS A 28 6.14 16.29 5.48
CA LYS A 28 4.72 16.32 5.85
C LYS A 28 4.34 15.28 6.88
N ASN A 29 5.25 14.38 7.25
CA ASN A 29 5.00 13.24 8.14
C ASN A 29 3.75 12.44 7.73
N CYS A 30 3.62 12.14 6.44
CA CYS A 30 2.40 11.58 5.85
C CYS A 30 2.56 10.14 5.31
N ALA A 31 3.63 9.43 5.71
CA ALA A 31 3.88 8.06 5.27
C ALA A 31 2.69 7.11 5.47
N PRO A 32 2.01 7.07 6.64
CA PRO A 32 0.85 6.19 6.82
C PRO A 32 -0.30 6.52 5.87
N LEU A 33 -0.49 7.80 5.56
CA LEU A 33 -1.54 8.26 4.64
C LEU A 33 -1.23 7.87 3.19
N MET A 34 0.04 7.95 2.77
CA MET A 34 0.47 7.52 1.43
C MET A 34 0.41 6.00 1.25
N LEU A 35 0.77 5.24 2.29
CA LEU A 35 0.58 3.80 2.29
C LEU A 35 -0.90 3.43 2.15
N ARG A 36 -1.79 4.11 2.90
CA ARG A 36 -3.23 3.93 2.78
C ARG A 36 -3.75 4.31 1.38
N LEU A 37 -3.28 5.40 0.78
CA LEU A 37 -3.66 5.79 -0.58
C LEU A 37 -3.34 4.67 -1.58
N ALA A 38 -2.11 4.13 -1.55
CA ALA A 38 -1.68 3.06 -2.43
C ALA A 38 -2.48 1.76 -2.21
N TRP A 39 -2.74 1.40 -0.94
CA TRP A 39 -3.59 0.26 -0.56
C TRP A 39 -5.00 0.40 -1.13
N HIS A 40 -5.64 1.57 -0.94
CA HIS A 40 -7.02 1.78 -1.36
C HIS A 40 -7.17 1.82 -2.89
N ASP A 41 -6.21 2.39 -3.62
CA ASP A 41 -6.21 2.36 -5.09
C ASP A 41 -6.10 0.91 -5.60
N ALA A 42 -5.22 0.10 -4.99
CA ALA A 42 -5.00 -1.29 -5.39
C ALA A 42 -6.13 -2.26 -4.96
N GLY A 43 -6.66 -2.08 -3.75
CA GLY A 43 -7.57 -3.02 -3.08
C GLY A 43 -8.95 -3.14 -3.72
N THR A 44 -9.27 -2.32 -4.72
CA THR A 44 -10.53 -2.40 -5.48
C THR A 44 -10.51 -3.46 -6.58
N TYR A 45 -9.36 -4.10 -6.83
CA TYR A 45 -9.23 -5.10 -7.89
C TYR A 45 -10.16 -6.30 -7.68
N ASP A 46 -10.75 -6.75 -8.78
CA ASP A 46 -11.49 -8.01 -8.87
C ASP A 46 -10.87 -8.87 -9.97
N ALA A 47 -10.25 -9.99 -9.58
CA ALA A 47 -9.56 -10.89 -10.49
C ALA A 47 -10.51 -11.60 -11.49
N ARG A 48 -11.79 -11.76 -11.15
CA ARG A 48 -12.79 -12.39 -12.02
C ARG A 48 -13.21 -11.44 -13.15
N THR A 49 -13.52 -10.19 -12.81
CA THR A 49 -13.98 -9.19 -13.78
C THR A 49 -12.84 -8.39 -14.41
N LYS A 50 -11.64 -8.44 -13.82
CA LYS A 50 -10.45 -7.65 -14.21
C LYS A 50 -10.71 -6.14 -14.17
N THR A 51 -11.47 -5.70 -13.18
CA THR A 51 -11.84 -4.29 -12.96
C THR A 51 -11.26 -3.76 -11.65
N GLY A 52 -11.12 -2.44 -11.53
CA GLY A 52 -10.45 -1.80 -10.39
C GLY A 52 -8.93 -2.01 -10.39
N GLY A 53 -8.32 -1.87 -9.22
CA GLY A 53 -6.88 -2.06 -9.03
C GLY A 53 -6.05 -0.77 -9.18
N PRO A 54 -4.72 -0.89 -9.04
CA PRO A 54 -3.77 0.21 -8.95
C PRO A 54 -3.63 0.96 -10.27
N ASN A 55 -4.63 1.74 -10.63
CA ASN A 55 -4.77 2.41 -11.93
C ASN A 55 -5.02 3.92 -11.75
N GLY A 56 -4.83 4.44 -10.54
CA GLY A 56 -4.99 5.84 -10.21
C GLY A 56 -6.44 6.32 -10.15
N SER A 57 -7.45 5.46 -10.37
CA SER A 57 -8.86 5.84 -10.37
C SER A 57 -9.31 6.45 -9.03
N ILE A 58 -8.57 6.20 -7.94
CA ILE A 58 -8.88 6.78 -6.63
C ILE A 58 -8.91 8.31 -6.63
N ARG A 59 -8.34 8.99 -7.63
CA ARG A 59 -8.42 10.45 -7.80
C ARG A 59 -9.74 10.94 -8.40
N ASN A 60 -10.51 10.05 -9.00
CA ASN A 60 -11.78 10.37 -9.63
C ASN A 60 -12.80 10.78 -8.54
N GLU A 61 -13.64 11.75 -8.85
CA GLU A 61 -14.60 12.30 -7.87
C GLU A 61 -15.54 11.22 -7.29
N GLN A 62 -16.00 10.27 -8.12
CA GLN A 62 -16.83 9.15 -7.68
C GLN A 62 -16.12 8.30 -6.63
N GLU A 63 -14.90 7.84 -6.92
CA GLU A 63 -14.17 6.96 -6.01
C GLU A 63 -13.71 7.68 -4.72
N LEU A 64 -13.34 8.95 -4.81
CA LEU A 64 -12.99 9.76 -3.64
C LEU A 64 -14.16 9.91 -2.65
N LYS A 65 -15.40 9.86 -3.13
CA LYS A 65 -16.61 9.97 -2.30
C LYS A 65 -17.02 8.66 -1.63
N HIS A 66 -16.40 7.53 -1.97
CA HIS A 66 -16.65 6.27 -1.28
C HIS A 66 -16.31 6.41 0.21
N ASN A 67 -17.15 5.87 1.09
CA ASN A 67 -17.02 6.02 2.54
C ASN A 67 -15.68 5.49 3.06
N ALA A 68 -15.21 4.36 2.52
CA ALA A 68 -13.92 3.77 2.87
C ALA A 68 -12.74 4.69 2.53
N ASN A 69 -12.89 5.63 1.59
CA ASN A 69 -11.84 6.54 1.13
C ASN A 69 -11.84 7.89 1.87
N ASN A 70 -12.69 8.07 2.89
CA ASN A 70 -12.73 9.29 3.69
C ASN A 70 -11.33 9.71 4.17
N GLY A 71 -10.97 10.97 3.87
CA GLY A 71 -9.65 11.56 4.16
C GLY A 71 -8.56 11.35 3.10
N LEU A 72 -8.75 10.49 2.09
CA LEU A 72 -7.74 10.25 1.04
C LEU A 72 -7.61 11.40 0.03
N LYS A 73 -8.57 12.31 -0.02
CA LYS A 73 -8.45 13.55 -0.82
C LYS A 73 -7.17 14.31 -0.48
N LEU A 74 -6.81 14.40 0.80
CA LEU A 74 -5.56 15.04 1.26
C LEU A 74 -4.32 14.34 0.67
N ALA A 75 -4.33 13.01 0.58
CA ALA A 75 -3.22 12.24 0.03
C ALA A 75 -3.07 12.50 -1.48
N VAL A 76 -4.20 12.56 -2.20
CA VAL A 76 -4.25 12.90 -3.63
C VAL A 76 -3.75 14.33 -3.88
N GLU A 77 -4.19 15.30 -3.09
CA GLU A 77 -3.74 16.70 -3.17
C GLU A 77 -2.23 16.82 -2.91
N LEU A 78 -1.69 16.12 -1.90
CA LEU A 78 -0.25 16.08 -1.64
C LEU A 78 0.54 15.42 -2.78
N CYS A 79 0.00 14.39 -3.43
CA CYS A 79 0.64 13.79 -4.59
C CYS A 79 0.63 14.73 -5.80
N GLU A 80 -0.33 15.66 -5.91
CA GLU A 80 -0.38 16.62 -7.00
C GLU A 80 0.85 17.54 -7.01
N ASP A 81 1.38 17.92 -5.84
CA ASP A 81 2.62 18.71 -5.71
C ASP A 81 3.84 18.03 -6.37
N VAL A 82 3.84 16.69 -6.39
CA VAL A 82 4.87 15.89 -7.09
C VAL A 82 4.47 15.69 -8.55
N LYS A 83 3.20 15.44 -8.82
CA LYS A 83 2.68 15.20 -10.18
C LYS A 83 2.97 16.36 -11.13
N VAL A 84 2.77 17.61 -10.68
CA VAL A 84 3.01 18.80 -11.51
C VAL A 84 4.46 18.92 -11.96
N LYS A 85 5.41 18.44 -11.16
CA LYS A 85 6.84 18.40 -11.50
C LYS A 85 7.21 17.25 -12.44
N HIS A 86 6.41 16.18 -12.41
CA HIS A 86 6.60 14.97 -13.20
C HIS A 86 5.37 14.70 -14.09
N PRO A 87 5.07 15.55 -15.08
CA PRO A 87 3.86 15.39 -15.91
C PRO A 87 3.86 14.08 -16.73
N LYS A 88 5.04 13.53 -17.03
CA LYS A 88 5.21 12.28 -17.80
C LYS A 88 4.74 11.02 -17.07
N ILE A 89 4.89 10.95 -15.74
CA ILE A 89 4.50 9.74 -14.98
C ILE A 89 2.97 9.68 -14.82
N THR A 90 2.40 8.49 -14.81
CA THR A 90 0.96 8.30 -14.59
C THR A 90 0.63 8.50 -13.10
N TYR A 91 -0.61 8.87 -12.79
CA TYR A 91 -1.08 8.89 -11.41
C TYR A 91 -1.02 7.51 -10.77
N ALA A 92 -1.35 6.47 -11.54
CA ALA A 92 -1.27 5.08 -11.13
C ALA A 92 0.13 4.68 -10.64
N ASP A 93 1.18 5.03 -11.40
CA ASP A 93 2.56 4.76 -10.97
C ASP A 93 2.97 5.67 -9.81
N LEU A 94 2.53 6.93 -9.79
CA LEU A 94 2.84 7.87 -8.71
C LEU A 94 2.29 7.40 -7.36
N TYR A 95 1.05 6.94 -7.29
CA TYR A 95 0.42 6.50 -6.03
C TYR A 95 1.04 5.22 -5.49
N GLN A 96 1.33 4.24 -6.36
CA GLN A 96 2.00 3.01 -5.94
C GLN A 96 3.45 3.28 -5.52
N LEU A 97 4.15 4.19 -6.20
CA LEU A 97 5.48 4.64 -5.79
C LEU A 97 5.43 5.35 -4.44
N ALA A 98 4.41 6.18 -4.17
CA ALA A 98 4.23 6.85 -2.88
C ALA A 98 4.05 5.87 -1.71
N GLY A 99 3.27 4.80 -1.92
CA GLY A 99 3.11 3.72 -0.93
C GLY A 99 4.42 2.99 -0.63
N ILE A 100 5.20 2.65 -1.66
CA ILE A 100 6.51 2.01 -1.50
C ILE A 100 7.49 2.94 -0.77
N VAL A 101 7.58 4.22 -1.16
CA VAL A 101 8.46 5.19 -0.51
C VAL A 101 8.07 5.41 0.95
N ALA A 102 6.77 5.38 1.26
CA ALA A 102 6.28 5.48 2.63
C ALA A 102 6.77 4.32 3.52
N VAL A 103 6.78 3.08 3.02
CA VAL A 103 7.35 1.93 3.72
C VAL A 103 8.87 2.08 3.88
N GLU A 104 9.58 2.40 2.80
CA GLU A 104 11.04 2.54 2.81
C GLU A 104 11.53 3.64 3.78
N ILE A 105 10.87 4.80 3.82
CA ILE A 105 11.33 5.93 4.63
C ILE A 105 11.04 5.74 6.13
N THR A 106 10.10 4.88 6.47
CA THR A 106 9.72 4.57 7.86
C THR A 106 10.50 3.38 8.43
N GLY A 107 11.48 2.84 7.67
CA GLY A 107 12.37 1.77 8.09
C GLY A 107 11.92 0.36 7.67
N GLY A 108 10.88 0.25 6.85
CA GLY A 108 10.37 -1.02 6.36
C GLY A 108 11.21 -1.63 5.24
N PRO A 109 10.77 -2.79 4.71
CA PRO A 109 11.53 -3.50 3.68
C PRO A 109 11.57 -2.75 2.35
N THR A 110 12.60 -3.05 1.54
CA THR A 110 12.64 -2.59 0.14
C THR A 110 11.63 -3.38 -0.68
N ILE A 111 10.75 -2.67 -1.38
CA ILE A 111 9.74 -3.26 -2.28
C ILE A 111 10.14 -2.94 -3.72
N GLU A 112 10.18 -3.96 -4.58
CA GLU A 112 10.50 -3.77 -5.98
C GLU A 112 9.34 -3.10 -6.73
N PHE A 113 9.56 -1.85 -7.15
CA PHE A 113 8.65 -1.12 -8.01
C PHE A 113 8.91 -1.40 -9.50
N VAL A 114 7.84 -1.58 -10.27
CA VAL A 114 7.89 -1.67 -11.74
C VAL A 114 6.95 -0.63 -12.35
N PRO A 115 7.43 0.33 -13.16
CA PRO A 115 6.57 1.32 -13.81
C PRO A 115 5.84 0.77 -15.03
N GLY A 116 4.82 1.51 -15.46
CA GLY A 116 4.04 1.26 -16.67
C GLY A 116 2.54 1.17 -16.44
N ARG A 117 2.04 1.49 -15.24
CA ARG A 117 0.60 1.48 -14.98
C ARG A 117 -0.08 2.57 -15.79
N LYS A 118 -1.29 2.25 -16.25
CA LYS A 118 -2.14 3.13 -17.04
C LYS A 118 -3.14 3.82 -16.11
N ASP A 119 -3.32 5.11 -16.31
CA ASP A 119 -4.39 5.84 -15.64
C ASP A 119 -5.77 5.44 -16.17
N SER A 120 -6.67 5.14 -15.24
CA SER A 120 -8.10 4.95 -15.48
C SER A 120 -8.88 6.24 -15.21
N SER A 121 -9.93 6.45 -16.00
CA SER A 121 -11.01 7.41 -15.76
C SER A 121 -12.28 6.72 -15.25
N GLU A 122 -12.28 5.39 -15.22
CA GLU A 122 -13.38 4.58 -14.71
C GLU A 122 -13.09 4.23 -13.26
N SER A 123 -14.05 4.55 -12.38
CA SER A 123 -14.01 4.19 -10.97
C SER A 123 -14.68 2.83 -10.77
N PRO A 124 -14.16 1.95 -9.91
CA PRO A 124 -14.87 0.77 -9.47
C PRO A 124 -16.12 1.17 -8.67
N GLU A 125 -17.11 0.28 -8.60
CA GLU A 125 -18.23 0.44 -7.65
C GLU A 125 -17.74 0.37 -6.20
N GLU A 126 -18.41 1.11 -5.31
CA GLU A 126 -18.14 1.10 -3.87
C GLU A 126 -18.36 -0.30 -3.25
N GLY A 127 -17.73 -0.56 -2.11
CA GLY A 127 -17.95 -1.78 -1.31
C GLY A 127 -16.95 -2.90 -1.55
N ARG A 128 -15.90 -2.66 -2.34
CA ARG A 128 -14.84 -3.66 -2.59
C ARG A 128 -13.76 -3.70 -1.49
N LEU A 129 -13.55 -2.60 -0.77
CA LEU A 129 -12.57 -2.52 0.32
C LEU A 129 -13.09 -3.20 1.59
N PRO A 130 -12.20 -3.71 2.47
CA PRO A 130 -12.62 -4.43 3.66
C PRO A 130 -13.34 -3.52 4.68
N ASP A 131 -14.37 -4.05 5.35
CA ASP A 131 -15.04 -3.41 6.47
C ASP A 131 -14.34 -3.84 7.75
N ALA A 132 -13.81 -2.85 8.48
CA ALA A 132 -13.06 -3.04 9.71
C ALA A 132 -13.83 -3.76 10.82
N LYS A 133 -15.17 -3.77 10.76
CA LYS A 133 -16.07 -4.39 11.75
C LYS A 133 -16.33 -5.88 11.53
N GLN A 134 -15.85 -6.44 10.41
CA GLN A 134 -16.08 -7.83 10.05
C GLN A 134 -14.94 -8.74 10.55
N GLY A 135 -15.07 -10.04 10.34
CA GLY A 135 -14.08 -11.04 10.77
C GLY A 135 -13.34 -11.75 9.63
N ALA A 136 -12.73 -12.90 9.96
CA ALA A 136 -11.81 -13.63 9.09
C ALA A 136 -12.43 -14.08 7.75
N LYS A 137 -13.71 -14.47 7.74
CA LYS A 137 -14.42 -14.82 6.50
C LYS A 137 -14.46 -13.63 5.53
N HIS A 138 -14.76 -12.44 6.02
CA HIS A 138 -14.83 -11.23 5.20
C HIS A 138 -13.46 -10.85 4.63
N LEU A 139 -12.40 -10.97 5.43
CA LEU A 139 -11.02 -10.77 4.96
C LEU A 139 -10.71 -11.73 3.81
N ARG A 140 -11.04 -13.02 3.93
CA ARG A 140 -10.88 -13.98 2.83
C ARG A 140 -11.70 -13.58 1.61
N ASP A 141 -12.98 -13.28 1.75
CA ASP A 141 -13.85 -12.90 0.63
C ASP A 141 -13.26 -11.69 -0.15
N VAL A 142 -12.74 -10.69 0.56
CA VAL A 142 -12.15 -9.48 -0.03
C VAL A 142 -10.80 -9.75 -0.68
N PHE A 143 -9.87 -10.39 0.01
CA PHE A 143 -8.50 -10.60 -0.49
C PHE A 143 -8.41 -11.74 -1.52
N TYR A 144 -9.22 -12.78 -1.40
CA TYR A 144 -9.29 -13.83 -2.42
C TYR A 144 -9.89 -13.32 -3.73
N ARG A 145 -10.82 -12.35 -3.67
CA ARG A 145 -11.29 -11.64 -4.88
C ARG A 145 -10.14 -10.92 -5.60
N MET A 146 -9.15 -10.43 -4.84
CA MET A 146 -7.93 -9.84 -5.41
C MET A 146 -6.96 -10.90 -5.95
N GLY A 147 -7.10 -12.16 -5.54
CA GLY A 147 -6.15 -13.24 -5.83
C GLY A 147 -4.99 -13.33 -4.83
N LEU A 148 -5.16 -12.80 -3.63
CA LEU A 148 -4.18 -12.83 -2.54
C LEU A 148 -4.46 -14.01 -1.60
N THR A 149 -3.42 -14.49 -0.91
CA THR A 149 -3.47 -15.65 0.01
C THR A 149 -3.63 -15.23 1.47
N GLU A 150 -3.80 -16.18 2.38
CA GLU A 150 -3.86 -15.97 3.84
C GLU A 150 -2.59 -15.31 4.36
N LYS A 151 -1.43 -15.76 3.85
CA LYS A 151 -0.14 -15.13 4.15
C LYS A 151 -0.13 -13.66 3.73
N ASP A 152 -0.64 -13.37 2.54
CA ASP A 152 -0.71 -12.00 2.02
C ASP A 152 -1.66 -11.15 2.89
N ILE A 153 -2.80 -11.69 3.33
CA ILE A 153 -3.73 -11.02 4.27
C ILE A 153 -2.97 -10.59 5.52
N VAL A 154 -2.36 -11.55 6.23
CA VAL A 154 -1.73 -11.26 7.54
C VAL A 154 -0.52 -10.34 7.38
N ALA A 155 0.30 -10.55 6.35
CA ALA A 155 1.44 -9.68 6.08
C ALA A 155 0.97 -8.25 5.80
N LEU A 156 0.00 -8.05 4.91
CA LEU A 156 -0.50 -6.72 4.54
C LEU A 156 -1.21 -6.01 5.70
N SER A 157 -1.90 -6.74 6.59
CA SER A 157 -2.45 -6.18 7.84
C SER A 157 -1.36 -5.57 8.73
N GLY A 158 -0.13 -6.08 8.67
CA GLY A 158 1.04 -5.47 9.31
C GLY A 158 1.33 -4.03 8.88
N GLY A 159 0.74 -3.54 7.78
CA GLY A 159 0.77 -2.14 7.40
C GLY A 159 0.17 -1.20 8.47
N HIS A 160 -0.74 -1.70 9.32
CA HIS A 160 -1.26 -0.97 10.48
C HIS A 160 -0.21 -0.68 11.56
N THR A 161 1.01 -1.24 11.46
CA THR A 161 2.14 -0.77 12.28
C THR A 161 2.40 0.73 12.11
N LEU A 162 1.99 1.29 10.96
CA LEU A 162 2.00 2.71 10.66
C LEU A 162 0.62 3.37 10.84
N GLY A 163 0.64 4.55 11.44
CA GLY A 163 -0.49 5.45 11.52
C GLY A 163 -1.51 5.14 12.60
N LYS A 164 -2.68 5.73 12.44
CA LYS A 164 -3.77 5.66 13.40
C LYS A 164 -5.12 5.81 12.71
N ALA A 165 -6.15 5.25 13.34
CA ALA A 165 -7.52 5.55 12.96
C ALA A 165 -7.92 6.94 13.46
N HIS A 166 -8.91 7.50 12.77
CA HIS A 166 -9.47 8.81 13.04
C HIS A 166 -10.99 8.70 13.07
N ARG A 167 -11.60 9.15 14.18
CA ARG A 167 -13.03 8.98 14.45
C ARG A 167 -13.88 9.59 13.35
N GLU A 168 -13.50 10.76 12.84
CA GLU A 168 -14.22 11.47 11.77
C GLU A 168 -14.13 10.80 10.40
N ARG A 169 -13.20 9.84 10.21
CA ARG A 169 -13.00 9.15 8.93
C ARG A 169 -13.61 7.75 8.93
N SER A 170 -13.41 7.02 10.02
CA SER A 170 -13.73 5.58 10.11
C SER A 170 -14.65 5.21 11.26
N GLY A 171 -14.88 6.12 12.21
CA GLY A 171 -15.54 5.83 13.49
C GLY A 171 -14.63 5.22 14.55
N PHE A 172 -13.43 4.73 14.19
CA PHE A 172 -12.39 4.25 15.10
C PHE A 172 -11.35 5.34 15.39
N GLU A 173 -10.67 5.28 16.52
CA GLU A 173 -9.70 6.29 16.97
C GLU A 173 -8.47 5.63 17.59
N GLY A 174 -7.29 6.18 17.31
CA GLY A 174 -6.05 5.79 17.98
C GLY A 174 -5.09 4.97 17.11
N PRO A 175 -3.80 4.92 17.49
CA PRO A 175 -2.79 4.14 16.80
C PRO A 175 -2.83 2.67 17.19
N TRP A 176 -2.37 1.79 16.30
CA TRP A 176 -2.16 0.37 16.62
C TRP A 176 -0.84 0.10 17.37
N THR A 177 0.12 1.02 17.25
CA THR A 177 1.46 0.88 17.84
C THR A 177 1.86 2.15 18.57
N ARG A 178 2.75 2.04 19.57
CA ARG A 178 3.29 3.19 20.30
C ARG A 178 4.06 4.14 19.38
N THR A 179 4.85 3.58 18.47
CA THR A 179 5.65 4.34 17.50
C THR A 179 5.06 4.17 16.09
N TYR A 180 3.89 4.75 15.88
CA TYR A 180 3.12 4.66 14.63
C TYR A 180 3.73 5.36 13.41
N THR A 181 4.99 5.81 13.51
CA THR A 181 5.79 6.38 12.40
C THR A 181 6.96 5.49 12.01
N LYS A 182 7.11 4.32 12.63
CA LYS A 182 8.16 3.33 12.35
C LYS A 182 7.52 2.06 11.81
N PHE A 183 8.06 1.56 10.70
CA PHE A 183 7.63 0.29 10.13
C PHE A 183 8.48 -0.82 10.76
N ASP A 184 7.85 -1.62 11.60
CA ASP A 184 8.46 -2.76 12.31
C ASP A 184 7.37 -3.79 12.63
N ASN A 185 7.70 -4.86 13.35
CA ASN A 185 6.73 -5.91 13.68
C ASN A 185 5.88 -5.63 14.93
N SER A 186 5.86 -4.40 15.45
CA SER A 186 5.15 -4.06 16.70
C SER A 186 3.64 -4.31 16.61
N TYR A 187 3.04 -4.16 15.43
CA TYR A 187 1.62 -4.48 15.22
C TYR A 187 1.28 -5.90 15.70
N PHE A 188 2.04 -6.92 15.28
CA PHE A 188 1.78 -8.31 15.65
C PHE A 188 2.04 -8.57 17.14
N LYS A 189 3.08 -7.93 17.71
CA LYS A 189 3.36 -8.00 19.15
C LYS A 189 2.21 -7.43 19.98
N GLU A 190 1.66 -6.29 19.56
CA GLU A 190 0.51 -5.68 20.24
C GLU A 190 -0.77 -6.50 20.07
N LEU A 191 -0.98 -7.17 18.92
CA LEU A 191 -2.11 -8.09 18.74
C LEU A 191 -2.08 -9.25 19.74
N LEU A 192 -0.90 -9.87 19.94
CA LEU A 192 -0.71 -10.99 20.87
C LEU A 192 -0.58 -10.56 22.34
N ARG A 193 -0.56 -9.26 22.63
CA ARG A 193 -0.45 -8.76 24.00
C ARG A 193 -1.67 -9.19 24.84
N GLU A 194 -1.40 -9.89 25.94
CA GLU A 194 -2.41 -10.32 26.91
C GLU A 194 -2.83 -9.19 27.86
N GLU A 195 -1.90 -8.30 28.21
CA GLU A 195 -2.18 -7.17 29.09
C GLU A 195 -3.02 -6.08 28.39
N PRO A 196 -3.94 -5.42 29.12
CA PRO A 196 -4.70 -4.28 28.59
C PRO A 196 -3.80 -3.20 27.98
N SER A 197 -4.22 -2.66 26.83
CA SER A 197 -3.54 -1.58 26.12
C SER A 197 -4.58 -0.56 25.66
N ASP A 198 -4.19 0.72 25.63
CA ASP A 198 -4.95 1.84 25.05
C ASP A 198 -4.79 1.94 23.52
N LEU A 199 -3.98 1.06 22.93
CA LEU A 199 -3.78 0.97 21.48
C LEU A 199 -4.99 0.32 20.81
N LEU A 200 -5.24 0.74 19.57
CA LEU A 200 -6.37 0.28 18.78
C LEU A 200 -6.17 -1.17 18.33
N LYS A 201 -7.24 -1.97 18.45
CA LYS A 201 -7.44 -3.24 17.73
C LYS A 201 -8.81 -3.16 17.07
N LEU A 202 -8.87 -3.30 15.75
CA LEU A 202 -10.14 -3.43 15.04
C LEU A 202 -10.66 -4.87 15.14
N PRO A 203 -11.98 -5.11 15.00
CA PRO A 203 -12.51 -6.47 14.90
C PRO A 203 -11.83 -7.32 13.81
N THR A 204 -11.45 -6.70 12.69
CA THR A 204 -10.66 -7.35 11.63
C THR A 204 -9.23 -7.70 12.05
N ASP A 205 -8.60 -6.93 12.94
CA ASP A 205 -7.27 -7.24 13.47
C ASP A 205 -7.35 -8.39 14.49
N GLU A 206 -8.36 -8.37 15.37
CA GLU A 206 -8.63 -9.45 16.34
C GLU A 206 -8.92 -10.77 15.62
N ALA A 207 -9.65 -10.72 14.51
CA ALA A 207 -9.92 -11.89 13.69
C ALA A 207 -8.67 -12.58 13.12
N LEU A 208 -7.51 -11.91 13.06
CA LEU A 208 -6.24 -12.54 12.68
C LEU A 208 -5.68 -13.44 13.78
N VAL A 209 -5.99 -13.15 15.04
CA VAL A 209 -5.55 -13.92 16.21
C VAL A 209 -6.51 -15.07 16.50
N ASP A 210 -7.80 -14.87 16.25
CA ASP A 210 -8.86 -15.85 16.51
C ASP A 210 -8.90 -16.98 15.46
N ASP A 211 -8.52 -16.68 14.22
CA ASP A 211 -8.50 -17.66 13.13
C ASP A 211 -7.19 -18.46 13.12
N PRO A 212 -7.21 -19.80 13.26
CA PRO A 212 -5.97 -20.60 13.36
C PRO A 212 -5.03 -20.48 12.16
N GLU A 213 -5.58 -20.31 10.96
CA GLU A 213 -4.77 -20.20 9.74
C GLU A 213 -4.10 -18.83 9.62
N PHE A 214 -4.70 -17.77 10.17
CA PHE A 214 -4.07 -16.47 10.26
C PHE A 214 -3.10 -16.38 11.44
N ARG A 215 -3.48 -16.94 12.59
CA ARG A 215 -2.73 -16.88 13.84
C ARG A 215 -1.29 -17.37 13.70
N LYS A 216 -1.07 -18.45 12.95
CA LYS A 216 0.28 -18.98 12.68
C LYS A 216 1.23 -17.94 12.05
N TYR A 217 0.71 -17.04 11.21
CA TYR A 217 1.48 -15.96 10.62
C TYR A 217 1.64 -14.78 11.59
N VAL A 218 0.62 -14.48 12.39
CA VAL A 218 0.69 -13.46 13.44
C VAL A 218 1.81 -13.80 14.44
N GLU A 219 1.84 -15.04 14.92
CA GLU A 219 2.87 -15.55 15.84
C GLU A 219 4.25 -15.51 15.18
N LEU A 220 4.39 -16.02 13.95
CA LEU A 220 5.63 -15.95 13.18
C LEU A 220 6.16 -14.51 13.06
N TYR A 221 5.30 -13.56 12.68
CA TYR A 221 5.73 -12.18 12.44
C TYR A 221 6.02 -11.42 13.73
N ALA A 222 5.34 -11.74 14.84
CA ALA A 222 5.63 -11.17 16.15
C ALA A 222 7.02 -11.59 16.66
N GLU A 223 7.42 -12.84 16.41
CA GLU A 223 8.71 -13.39 16.82
C GLU A 223 9.85 -13.02 15.86
N ASN A 224 9.56 -12.91 14.56
CA ASN A 224 10.56 -12.76 13.51
C ASN A 224 10.22 -11.59 12.56
N GLU A 225 10.86 -10.44 12.79
CA GLU A 225 10.70 -9.24 11.97
C GLU A 225 11.24 -9.43 10.54
N ASP A 226 12.32 -10.19 10.35
CA ASP A 226 12.87 -10.44 9.01
C ASP A 226 11.90 -11.28 8.16
N ALA A 227 11.24 -12.27 8.77
CA ALA A 227 10.18 -13.05 8.11
C ALA A 227 8.99 -12.16 7.74
N PHE A 228 8.56 -11.27 8.64
CA PHE A 228 7.54 -10.28 8.35
C PHE A 228 7.95 -9.38 7.18
N PHE A 229 9.17 -8.83 7.19
CA PHE A 229 9.65 -7.93 6.16
C PHE A 229 9.73 -8.60 4.79
N ALA A 230 10.20 -9.84 4.73
CA ALA A 230 10.25 -10.63 3.50
C ALA A 230 8.84 -10.87 2.93
N ASP A 231 7.91 -11.36 3.76
CA ASP A 231 6.54 -11.65 3.33
C ASP A 231 5.75 -10.36 3.04
N TYR A 232 5.97 -9.27 3.78
CA TYR A 232 5.38 -7.96 3.51
C TYR A 232 5.84 -7.42 2.16
N ALA A 233 7.12 -7.47 1.86
CA ALA A 233 7.64 -6.98 0.59
C ALA A 233 7.04 -7.74 -0.61
N ALA A 234 6.96 -9.07 -0.50
CA ALA A 234 6.35 -9.91 -1.51
C ALA A 234 4.84 -9.63 -1.67
N SER A 235 4.11 -9.50 -0.55
CA SER A 235 2.66 -9.26 -0.54
C SER A 235 2.31 -7.86 -1.06
N HIS A 236 3.05 -6.83 -0.65
CA HIS A 236 2.89 -5.47 -1.12
C HIS A 236 3.17 -5.37 -2.62
N LYS A 237 4.21 -6.06 -3.13
CA LYS A 237 4.47 -6.12 -4.57
C LYS A 237 3.28 -6.70 -5.33
N LYS A 238 2.76 -7.87 -4.91
CA LYS A 238 1.57 -8.49 -5.52
C LYS A 238 0.38 -7.52 -5.54
N LEU A 239 0.09 -6.89 -4.41
CA LEU A 239 -0.97 -5.89 -4.28
C LEU A 239 -0.78 -4.74 -5.28
N SER A 240 0.40 -4.14 -5.30
CA SER A 240 0.69 -2.99 -6.15
C SER A 240 0.63 -3.31 -7.65
N GLU A 241 0.68 -4.60 -8.02
CA GLU A 241 0.66 -5.10 -9.40
C GLU A 241 -0.66 -5.81 -9.76
N LEU A 242 -1.70 -5.75 -8.92
CA LEU A 242 -2.99 -6.35 -9.21
C LEU A 242 -3.56 -5.85 -10.55
N GLY A 243 -3.87 -6.75 -11.48
CA GLY A 243 -4.34 -6.38 -12.82
C GLY A 243 -3.29 -5.71 -13.73
N PHE A 244 -2.10 -5.41 -13.22
CA PHE A 244 -0.99 -4.85 -13.98
C PHE A 244 -0.04 -5.97 -14.43
N LYS A 245 0.24 -6.02 -15.74
CA LYS A 245 1.19 -6.98 -16.32
C LYS A 245 2.36 -6.22 -16.94
N PRO A 246 3.47 -6.03 -16.19
CA PRO A 246 4.64 -5.37 -16.73
C PRO A 246 5.21 -6.16 -17.91
N ARG A 247 5.67 -5.44 -18.95
CA ARG A 247 6.37 -6.08 -20.07
C ARG A 247 7.77 -6.49 -19.61
N PHE A 248 8.21 -7.69 -19.98
CA PHE A 248 9.53 -8.22 -19.60
C PHE A 248 10.69 -7.28 -19.98
N SER A 249 10.60 -6.61 -21.14
CA SER A 249 11.58 -5.61 -21.57
C SER A 249 11.69 -4.40 -20.63
N VAL A 250 10.56 -3.99 -20.04
CA VAL A 250 10.49 -2.87 -19.08
C VAL A 250 11.15 -3.23 -17.76
N GLN A 251 10.93 -4.45 -17.27
CA GLN A 251 11.59 -4.95 -16.06
C GLN A 251 13.12 -4.94 -16.21
N ILE A 252 13.64 -5.47 -17.34
CA ILE A 252 15.09 -5.48 -17.59
C ILE A 252 15.66 -4.06 -17.69
N LEU A 253 14.97 -3.15 -18.39
CA LEU A 253 15.42 -1.77 -18.54
C LEU A 253 15.47 -1.06 -17.18
N PHE A 254 14.43 -1.21 -16.37
CA PHE A 254 14.35 -0.61 -15.05
C PHE A 254 15.47 -1.12 -14.13
N ILE A 255 15.69 -2.43 -14.09
CA ILE A 255 16.78 -3.05 -13.30
C ILE A 255 18.14 -2.50 -13.75
N LYS A 256 18.42 -2.48 -15.06
CA LYS A 256 19.70 -1.99 -15.60
C LYS A 256 19.94 -0.52 -15.25
N ILE A 257 18.94 0.34 -15.41
CA ILE A 257 19.06 1.77 -15.13
C ILE A 257 19.25 1.99 -13.61
N ARG A 258 18.48 1.31 -12.77
CA ARG A 258 18.60 1.43 -11.31
C ARG A 258 19.98 0.97 -10.80
N MET A 259 20.52 -0.10 -11.36
CA MET A 259 21.90 -0.55 -11.06
C MET A 259 22.95 0.49 -11.48
N LEU A 260 22.73 1.23 -12.57
CA LEU A 260 23.62 2.33 -12.97
C LEU A 260 23.54 3.50 -11.97
N PHE A 261 22.34 3.91 -11.57
CA PHE A 261 22.16 5.01 -10.63
C PHE A 261 22.72 4.71 -9.23
N THR A 262 22.62 3.46 -8.77
CA THR A 262 23.18 3.05 -7.47
C THR A 262 24.71 2.99 -7.48
N LYS A 263 25.35 2.63 -8.61
CA LYS A 263 26.82 2.64 -8.75
C LYS A 263 27.44 4.03 -8.89
N ILE A 264 26.67 5.04 -9.29
CA ILE A 264 27.17 6.43 -9.43
C ILE A 264 27.10 7.18 -8.08
N LEU A 265 26.33 6.67 -7.12
CA LEU A 265 26.12 7.27 -5.79
C LEU A 265 26.85 6.53 -4.66
N SER A 266 27.66 5.51 -4.98
CA SER A 266 28.58 4.79 -4.08
C SER A 266 30.02 5.15 -4.38
#